data_AF-A0A815JBA2-F1
#
_entry.id   AF-A0A815JBA2-F1
#
_cell.length_a   1.000
_cell.length_b   1.000
_cell.length_c   1.000
_cell.angle_alpha   90.00
_cell.angle_beta   90.00
_cell.angle_gamma   90.00
#
_symmetry.space_group_name_H-M   'P 1'
#
loop_
_entity.id
_entity.type
_entity.pdbx_description
1 polymer ?
#
loop_
_entity_poly.entity_id
_entity_poly.type
_entity_poly.pdbx_seq_one_letter_code
_entity_poly.pdbx_strand_id
1 'polypeptide(L)'
;MTHTVQVPINVFGILKPTGCKYLRIDSRLPMKDLFQLLLEDCGEQRPVLILSIYGGAKYFTMTERLEKEFITGVIDAATVANAWVLTVGINNGISKLVGEGISHYRLLYEYPINVKCIGMTMWGTINENTRLELKSSSSGFPPPLCKRQIPDNAQEFKETIERNHTHCILFDSGRLNEYLGDTQRDQFIIEACKDKVKQNGNAHTCYAVTIIVEGGLGTLEVLENDIKEKRPIVLIQGSGRLADILAMLIEQISNPDRNQPRNPSEKEIEQALDRFYPNVLYSDVGSAIKRIQKILIEENRYLFHVFSMDRDKNVAETIFKAIFTVTKKKNELEYDPKNKNGSWEQEEQRQKGEDKLVDLALEWNYFDGALPILLARQDEIMKTESELMKIQNEIMIQENVSKKANPILS
;
A
#
# COMPACT_ATOMS: atom_id res chain seq x y z
N MET A 1 -2.17 30.13 24.72
CA MET A 1 -0.71 30.09 24.50
C MET A 1 -0.42 28.90 23.61
N THR A 2 0.26 29.09 22.49
CA THR A 2 0.79 27.97 21.70
C THR A 2 2.09 27.50 22.33
N HIS A 3 2.17 26.23 22.71
CA HIS A 3 3.34 25.65 23.38
C HIS A 3 4.51 25.33 22.42
N THR A 4 4.35 25.61 21.12
CA THR A 4 5.34 25.39 20.06
C THR A 4 5.46 26.62 19.14
N VAL A 5 6.65 26.81 18.56
CA VAL A 5 6.96 27.90 17.61
C VAL A 5 7.54 27.26 16.34
N GLN A 6 7.05 27.68 15.17
CA GLN A 6 7.55 27.19 13.89
C GLN A 6 8.87 27.89 13.54
N VAL A 7 9.83 27.11 13.04
CA VAL A 7 11.13 27.58 12.57
C VAL A 7 11.38 27.07 11.15
N PRO A 8 12.27 27.72 10.37
CA PRO A 8 12.67 27.19 9.07
C PRO A 8 13.19 25.76 9.16
N ILE A 9 12.94 24.95 8.13
CA ILE A 9 13.45 23.58 8.05
C ILE A 9 14.98 23.63 8.06
N ASN A 10 15.57 22.98 9.06
CA ASN A 10 17.01 23.02 9.31
C ASN A 10 17.61 21.64 9.55
N VAL A 11 16.85 20.56 9.35
CA VAL A 11 17.34 19.18 9.48
C VAL A 11 16.94 18.39 8.24
N PHE A 12 17.86 18.35 7.27
CA PHE A 12 17.76 17.52 6.08
C PHE A 12 19.16 17.12 5.62
N GLY A 13 19.26 16.08 4.80
CA GLY A 13 20.55 15.66 4.25
C GLY A 13 20.56 14.22 3.78
N ILE A 14 21.76 13.64 3.67
CA ILE A 14 21.98 12.27 3.20
C ILE A 14 22.78 11.51 4.26
N LEU A 15 22.26 10.35 4.69
CA LEU A 15 22.95 9.43 5.58
C LEU A 15 24.01 8.65 4.82
N LYS A 16 25.28 8.82 5.19
CA LYS A 16 26.38 7.97 4.71
C LYS A 16 26.51 6.72 5.58
N PRO A 17 26.90 5.55 5.02
CA PRO A 17 27.24 5.33 3.61
C PRO A 17 26.04 4.96 2.70
N THR A 18 24.86 4.70 3.26
CA THR A 18 23.73 4.11 2.51
C THR A 18 23.08 5.03 1.48
N GLY A 19 23.26 6.34 1.58
CA GLY A 19 22.67 7.31 0.65
C GLY A 19 21.22 7.67 0.98
N CYS A 20 20.68 7.24 2.12
CA CYS A 20 19.31 7.56 2.54
C CYS A 20 19.14 9.08 2.72
N LYS A 21 18.24 9.70 1.96
CA LYS A 21 17.85 11.10 2.14
C LYS A 21 16.99 11.20 3.41
N TYR A 22 17.17 12.22 4.23
CA TYR A 22 16.30 12.47 5.39
C TYR A 22 15.84 13.91 5.43
N LEU A 23 14.63 14.12 5.94
CA LEU A 23 14.00 15.44 6.05
C LEU A 23 13.12 15.50 7.31
N ARG A 24 13.35 16.50 8.16
CA ARG A 24 12.45 16.86 9.26
C ARG A 24 11.44 17.90 8.78
N ILE A 25 10.17 17.64 9.01
CA ILE A 25 9.07 18.55 8.67
C ILE A 25 8.15 18.77 9.86
N ASP A 26 7.47 19.90 9.88
CA ASP A 26 6.38 20.13 10.84
C ASP A 26 5.26 19.10 10.59
N SER A 27 4.75 18.47 11.65
CA SER A 27 3.68 17.48 11.54
C SER A 27 2.36 18.04 11.03
N ARG A 28 2.23 19.38 10.93
CA ARG A 28 1.07 20.09 10.38
C ARG A 28 1.25 20.49 8.92
N LEU A 29 2.39 20.21 8.30
CA LEU A 29 2.62 20.47 6.88
C LEU A 29 1.55 19.72 6.06
N PRO A 30 0.85 20.38 5.13
CA PRO A 30 -0.09 19.69 4.24
C PRO A 30 0.61 18.56 3.46
N MET A 31 -0.02 17.38 3.41
CA MET A 31 0.56 16.21 2.70
C MET A 31 0.79 16.46 1.22
N LYS A 32 0.00 17.36 0.61
CA LYS A 32 0.19 17.80 -0.78
C LYS A 32 1.56 18.39 -1.00
N ASP A 33 2.04 19.21 -0.07
CA ASP A 33 3.32 19.89 -0.17
C ASP A 33 4.47 18.90 0.01
N LEU A 34 4.33 17.93 0.95
CA LEU A 34 5.27 16.83 1.09
C LEU A 34 5.33 15.96 -0.17
N PHE A 35 4.18 15.62 -0.75
CA PHE A 35 4.12 14.83 -1.97
C PHE A 35 4.76 15.57 -3.14
N GLN A 36 4.49 16.86 -3.31
CA GLN A 36 5.10 17.69 -4.35
C GLN A 36 6.63 17.79 -4.17
N LEU A 37 7.11 17.98 -2.94
CA LEU A 37 8.53 18.02 -2.61
C LEU A 37 9.25 16.72 -3.01
N LEU A 38 8.61 15.56 -2.82
CA LEU A 38 9.18 14.28 -3.27
C LEU A 38 9.26 14.21 -4.80
N LEU A 39 8.29 14.74 -5.53
CA LEU A 39 8.28 14.71 -6.99
C LEU A 39 9.26 15.73 -7.60
N GLU A 40 9.25 16.96 -7.11
CA GLU A 40 10.01 18.07 -7.70
C GLU A 40 11.42 18.18 -7.12
N ASP A 41 11.54 18.43 -5.82
CA ASP A 41 12.84 18.68 -5.18
C ASP A 41 13.68 17.41 -5.02
N CYS A 42 13.04 16.28 -4.71
CA CYS A 42 13.75 14.99 -4.60
C CYS A 42 13.92 14.31 -5.97
N GLY A 43 13.21 14.79 -7.01
CA GLY A 43 13.25 14.27 -8.37
C GLY A 43 12.66 12.87 -8.52
N GLU A 44 11.75 12.46 -7.64
CA GLU A 44 11.15 11.13 -7.69
C GLU A 44 10.00 11.07 -8.70
N GLN A 45 9.87 9.94 -9.39
CA GLN A 45 8.75 9.74 -10.30
C GLN A 45 7.45 9.49 -9.51
N ARG A 46 6.33 9.99 -10.03
CA ARG A 46 5.01 9.73 -9.44
C ARG A 46 4.76 8.21 -9.42
N PRO A 47 4.44 7.62 -8.25
CA PRO A 47 4.21 6.19 -8.15
C PRO A 47 2.91 5.80 -8.86
N VAL A 48 2.89 4.61 -9.45
CA VAL A 48 1.66 3.95 -9.93
C VAL A 48 1.05 3.11 -8.80
N LEU A 49 1.87 2.65 -7.87
CA LEU A 49 1.46 1.85 -6.72
C LEU A 49 2.19 2.30 -5.45
N ILE A 50 1.49 2.23 -4.32
CA ILE A 50 2.05 2.36 -2.99
C ILE A 50 1.84 1.06 -2.22
N LEU A 51 2.93 0.47 -1.73
CA LEU A 51 2.92 -0.67 -0.83
C LEU A 51 3.13 -0.16 0.60
N SER A 52 2.05 -0.01 1.37
CA SER A 52 2.15 0.42 2.77
C SER A 52 2.24 -0.78 3.71
N ILE A 53 3.42 -0.98 4.29
CA ILE A 53 3.72 -2.17 5.09
C ILE A 53 3.59 -1.83 6.58
N TYR A 54 2.71 -2.55 7.27
CA TYR A 54 2.52 -2.48 8.71
C TYR A 54 2.89 -3.82 9.33
N GLY A 55 3.45 -3.76 10.53
CA GLY A 55 3.84 -4.97 11.26
C GLY A 55 4.41 -4.66 12.62
N GLY A 56 5.04 -5.65 13.24
CA GLY A 56 5.70 -5.50 14.53
C GLY A 56 6.71 -4.35 14.51
N ALA A 57 6.51 -3.35 15.36
CA ALA A 57 7.49 -2.28 15.59
C ALA A 57 8.71 -2.77 16.40
N LYS A 58 8.55 -3.91 17.09
CA LYS A 58 9.61 -4.62 17.80
C LYS A 58 10.12 -5.78 16.94
N TYR A 59 11.27 -6.31 17.32
CA TYR A 59 11.78 -7.56 16.76
C TYR A 59 10.72 -8.67 16.82
N PHE A 60 10.57 -9.35 15.70
CA PHE A 60 9.71 -10.52 15.54
C PHE A 60 10.43 -11.50 14.60
N THR A 61 9.97 -12.74 14.58
CA THR A 61 10.54 -13.79 13.74
C THR A 61 9.44 -14.47 12.95
N MET A 62 9.71 -14.75 11.68
CA MET A 62 8.95 -15.69 10.87
C MET A 62 9.90 -16.76 10.33
N THR A 63 9.38 -17.76 9.61
CA THR A 63 10.25 -18.77 8.99
C THR A 63 11.12 -18.10 7.91
N GLU A 64 12.38 -18.54 7.76
CA GLU A 64 13.31 -18.00 6.76
C GLU A 64 12.72 -18.07 5.33
N ARG A 65 12.01 -19.16 5.03
CA ARG A 65 11.33 -19.33 3.75
C ARG A 65 10.26 -18.27 3.51
N LEU A 66 9.43 -17.98 4.52
CA LEU A 66 8.38 -16.97 4.43
C LEU A 66 8.98 -15.56 4.35
N GLU A 67 10.03 -15.27 5.12
CA GLU A 67 10.73 -13.99 5.10
C GLU A 67 11.30 -13.70 3.71
N LYS A 68 12.01 -14.68 3.13
CA LYS A 68 12.55 -14.58 1.78
C LYS A 68 11.45 -14.36 0.75
N GLU A 69 10.37 -15.13 0.80
CA GLU A 69 9.24 -15.00 -0.11
C GLU A 69 8.56 -13.63 0.01
N PHE A 70 8.36 -13.14 1.24
CA PHE A 70 7.81 -11.82 1.52
C PHE A 70 8.68 -10.70 0.93
N ILE A 71 9.99 -10.70 1.20
CA ILE A 71 10.92 -9.70 0.66
C ILE A 71 10.95 -9.76 -0.86
N THR A 72 11.03 -10.96 -1.43
CA THR A 72 11.05 -11.16 -2.89
C THR A 72 9.79 -10.56 -3.52
N GLY A 73 8.61 -10.96 -3.06
CA GLY A 73 7.35 -10.49 -3.64
C GLY A 73 7.12 -8.99 -3.47
N VAL A 74 7.57 -8.38 -2.37
CA VAL A 74 7.53 -6.91 -2.21
C VAL A 74 8.45 -6.22 -3.23
N ILE A 75 9.68 -6.71 -3.42
CA ILE A 75 10.64 -6.13 -4.36
C ILE A 75 10.18 -6.32 -5.80
N ASP A 76 9.66 -7.50 -6.14
CA ASP A 76 9.12 -7.80 -7.47
C ASP A 76 7.93 -6.88 -7.78
N ALA A 77 6.96 -6.80 -6.86
CA ALA A 77 5.82 -5.90 -7.00
C ALA A 77 6.25 -4.44 -7.14
N ALA A 78 7.20 -3.99 -6.33
CA ALA A 78 7.67 -2.62 -6.37
C ALA A 78 8.48 -2.30 -7.63
N THR A 79 9.27 -3.24 -8.13
CA THR A 79 10.06 -3.06 -9.34
C THR A 79 9.16 -3.01 -10.56
N VAL A 80 8.19 -3.93 -10.66
CA VAL A 80 7.29 -4.00 -11.81
C VAL A 80 6.35 -2.79 -11.88
N ALA A 81 5.70 -2.43 -10.76
CA ALA A 81 4.73 -1.34 -10.75
C ALA A 81 5.35 0.05 -10.53
N ASN A 82 6.68 0.18 -10.50
CA ASN A 82 7.37 1.39 -10.07
C ASN A 82 6.78 1.92 -8.74
N ALA A 83 6.62 1.02 -7.77
CA ALA A 83 5.91 1.29 -6.54
C ALA A 83 6.78 2.01 -5.52
N TRP A 84 6.16 2.82 -4.68
CA TRP A 84 6.76 3.30 -3.45
C TRP A 84 6.41 2.35 -2.31
N VAL A 85 7.43 1.90 -1.57
CA VAL A 85 7.30 1.07 -0.38
C VAL A 85 7.34 1.97 0.85
N LEU A 86 6.26 2.01 1.62
CA LEU A 86 6.15 2.85 2.82
C LEU A 86 6.22 2.00 4.08
N THR A 87 7.11 2.37 5.00
CA THR A 87 7.24 1.75 6.32
C THR A 87 7.23 2.83 7.42
N VAL A 88 7.26 2.41 8.68
CA VAL A 88 7.44 3.34 9.81
C VAL A 88 8.88 3.91 9.89
N GLY A 89 9.85 3.41 9.13
CA GLY A 89 11.19 4.01 9.01
C GLY A 89 12.15 3.85 10.19
N ILE A 90 11.79 3.07 11.21
CA ILE A 90 12.69 2.74 12.34
C ILE A 90 13.52 1.49 12.04
N ASN A 91 14.75 1.44 12.57
CA ASN A 91 15.70 0.35 12.45
C ASN A 91 15.38 -0.79 13.43
N ASN A 92 14.12 -1.23 13.40
CA ASN A 92 13.60 -2.32 14.19
C ASN A 92 12.41 -2.96 13.48
N GLY A 93 12.08 -4.19 13.86
CA GLY A 93 10.93 -4.92 13.36
C GLY A 93 10.80 -4.91 11.84
N ILE A 94 9.58 -4.65 11.34
CA ILE A 94 9.25 -4.81 9.91
C ILE A 94 9.99 -3.83 9.00
N SER A 95 10.23 -2.61 9.50
CA SER A 95 10.92 -1.57 8.74
C SER A 95 12.38 -1.94 8.49
N LYS A 96 13.05 -2.52 9.51
CA LYS A 96 14.41 -3.05 9.36
C LYS A 96 14.46 -4.22 8.39
N LEU A 97 13.57 -5.19 8.54
CA LEU A 97 13.48 -6.36 7.66
C LEU A 97 13.34 -5.97 6.19
N VAL A 98 12.43 -5.04 5.88
CA VAL A 98 12.24 -4.51 4.51
C VAL A 98 13.47 -3.75 4.02
N GLY A 99 14.05 -2.88 4.86
CA GLY A 99 15.25 -2.12 4.51
C GLY A 99 16.45 -3.01 4.19
N GLU A 100 16.77 -3.97 5.06
CA GLU A 100 17.86 -4.92 4.87
C GLU A 100 17.60 -5.81 3.65
N GLY A 101 16.36 -6.27 3.44
CA GLY A 101 15.96 -7.02 2.25
C GLY A 101 16.23 -6.28 0.95
N ILE A 102 15.78 -5.01 0.84
CA ILE A 102 16.04 -4.18 -0.36
C ILE A 102 17.53 -3.93 -0.56
N SER A 103 18.28 -3.68 0.52
CA SER A 103 19.73 -3.49 0.47
C SER A 103 20.46 -4.74 -0.03
N HIS A 104 20.08 -5.91 0.49
CA HIS A 104 20.64 -7.19 0.09
C HIS A 104 20.36 -7.49 -1.39
N TYR A 105 19.13 -7.27 -1.85
CA TYR A 105 18.78 -7.43 -3.26
C TYR A 105 19.61 -6.50 -4.17
N ARG A 106 19.80 -5.23 -3.80
CA ARG A 106 20.65 -4.31 -4.57
C ARG A 106 22.10 -4.76 -4.69
N LEU A 107 22.61 -5.51 -3.71
CA LEU A 107 23.98 -6.05 -3.73
C LEU A 107 24.09 -7.32 -4.58
N LEU A 108 23.01 -8.11 -4.67
CA LEU A 108 23.00 -9.39 -5.41
C LEU A 108 22.82 -9.22 -6.92
N TYR A 109 22.08 -8.20 -7.36
CA TYR A 109 21.77 -8.00 -8.77
C TYR A 109 22.63 -6.89 -9.39
N GLU A 110 23.19 -7.16 -10.58
CA GLU A 110 24.05 -6.20 -11.31
C GLU A 110 23.26 -5.00 -11.88
N TYR A 111 21.93 -5.11 -11.95
CA TYR A 111 21.05 -4.05 -12.43
C TYR A 111 20.54 -3.18 -11.27
N PRO A 112 20.45 -1.84 -11.45
CA PRO A 112 19.99 -0.95 -10.40
C PRO A 112 18.50 -1.19 -10.10
N ILE A 113 18.22 -1.85 -8.97
CA ILE A 113 16.87 -1.98 -8.43
C ILE A 113 16.43 -0.60 -7.89
N ASN A 114 15.57 0.08 -8.67
CA ASN A 114 15.08 1.43 -8.39
C ASN A 114 13.84 1.44 -7.46
N VAL A 115 13.81 0.59 -6.44
CA VAL A 115 12.72 0.58 -5.46
C VAL A 115 12.85 1.79 -4.54
N LYS A 116 11.80 2.60 -4.45
CA LYS A 116 11.71 3.73 -3.53
C LYS A 116 11.12 3.26 -2.21
N CYS A 117 11.97 3.11 -1.21
CA CYS A 117 11.55 2.76 0.14
C CYS A 117 11.59 4.00 1.03
N ILE A 118 10.44 4.43 1.55
CA ILE A 118 10.26 5.66 2.31
C ILE A 118 9.82 5.29 3.73
N GLY A 119 10.67 5.62 4.70
CA GLY A 119 10.34 5.52 6.12
C GLY A 119 9.67 6.79 6.62
N MET A 120 8.52 6.66 7.29
CA MET A 120 7.75 7.80 7.80
C MET A 120 7.54 7.67 9.31
N THR A 121 8.15 8.56 10.09
CA THR A 121 8.15 8.46 11.55
C THR A 121 8.10 9.82 12.25
N MET A 122 7.95 9.81 13.57
CA MET A 122 7.94 11.03 14.37
C MET A 122 9.37 11.38 14.84
N TRP A 123 9.78 12.64 14.68
CA TRP A 123 11.07 13.14 15.17
C TRP A 123 11.27 12.90 16.67
N GLY A 124 10.18 12.99 17.45
CA GLY A 124 10.17 12.79 18.88
C GLY A 124 10.42 11.35 19.36
N THR A 125 10.44 10.36 18.46
CA THR A 125 10.70 8.94 18.78
C THR A 125 12.12 8.49 18.38
N ILE A 126 12.85 9.28 17.59
CA ILE A 126 14.20 8.95 17.11
C ILE A 126 15.27 9.36 18.14
N ASN A 127 16.10 8.40 18.54
CA ASN A 127 17.29 8.63 19.33
C ASN A 127 18.44 9.24 18.51
N GLU A 128 19.32 9.98 19.16
CA GLU A 128 20.44 10.72 18.52
C GLU A 128 20.00 11.72 17.43
N ASN A 129 18.75 12.16 17.48
CA ASN A 129 18.20 13.18 16.59
C ASN A 129 19.07 14.47 16.59
N THR A 130 19.68 14.80 17.73
CA THR A 130 20.69 15.86 17.88
C THR A 130 21.94 15.68 16.99
N ARG A 131 22.34 14.45 16.63
CA ARG A 131 23.45 14.23 15.67
C ARG A 131 23.06 14.56 14.23
N LEU A 132 21.78 14.38 13.88
CA LEU A 132 21.24 14.80 12.58
C LEU A 132 21.17 16.33 12.50
N GLU A 133 20.86 16.99 13.63
CA GLU A 133 20.90 18.45 13.77
C GLU A 133 22.32 19.01 13.55
N LEU A 134 23.33 18.37 14.15
CA LEU A 134 24.75 18.79 14.03
C LEU A 134 25.35 18.57 12.63
N LYS A 135 24.90 17.54 11.91
CA LYS A 135 25.33 17.28 10.51
C LYS A 135 24.70 18.23 9.51
N SER A 136 23.56 18.85 9.84
CA SER A 136 22.96 19.89 9.02
C SER A 136 23.74 21.21 9.13
N SER A 137 24.45 21.45 10.23
CA SER A 137 25.20 22.69 10.48
C SER A 137 26.41 22.91 9.56
N SER A 138 26.88 21.89 8.85
CA SER A 138 27.89 22.05 7.78
C SER A 138 27.34 22.71 6.51
N SER A 139 26.03 22.99 6.44
CA SER A 139 25.38 23.79 5.41
C SER A 139 25.29 25.29 5.74
N GLY A 140 25.94 25.76 6.83
CA GLY A 140 25.97 27.18 7.21
C GLY A 140 24.77 27.67 8.01
N PHE A 141 23.81 26.80 8.35
CA PHE A 141 22.71 27.12 9.25
C PHE A 141 23.07 26.84 10.72
N PRO A 142 22.73 27.73 11.67
CA PRO A 142 22.99 27.50 13.08
C PRO A 142 22.24 26.24 13.56
N PRO A 143 22.83 25.43 14.48
CA PRO A 143 22.13 24.29 15.06
C PRO A 143 20.83 24.77 15.71
N PRO A 144 19.71 24.01 15.61
CA PRO A 144 18.45 24.38 16.23
C PRO A 144 18.65 24.72 17.71
N LEU A 145 18.19 25.91 18.08
CA LEU A 145 18.13 26.44 19.45
C LEU A 145 17.06 25.72 20.29
N CYS A 146 17.12 24.40 20.37
CA CYS A 146 16.29 23.62 21.29
C CYS A 146 17.19 22.70 22.09
N LYS A 147 17.87 23.26 23.11
CA LYS A 147 18.32 22.45 24.26
C LYS A 147 17.08 21.89 24.93
N ARG A 148 16.63 20.71 24.50
CA ARG A 148 15.59 19.95 25.18
C ARG A 148 16.18 19.35 26.45
N GLN A 149 15.54 19.63 27.58
CA GLN A 149 15.80 18.86 28.82
C GLN A 149 15.36 17.43 28.54
N ILE A 150 16.33 16.52 28.47
CA ILE A 150 16.08 15.07 28.43
C ILE A 150 16.00 14.66 29.91
N PRO A 151 14.86 14.17 30.42
CA PRO A 151 14.80 13.56 31.73
C PRO A 151 15.77 12.37 31.80
N ASP A 152 16.55 12.24 32.88
CA ASP A 152 17.57 11.19 33.05
C ASP A 152 17.01 9.75 32.97
N ASN A 153 15.68 9.59 33.05
CA ASN A 153 14.95 8.32 32.92
C ASN A 153 14.41 8.03 31.50
N ALA A 154 14.63 8.91 30.51
CA ALA A 154 14.17 8.74 29.12
C ALA A 154 15.10 7.84 28.28
N GLN A 155 15.71 6.83 28.89
CA GLN A 155 16.80 6.04 28.29
C GLN A 155 16.38 4.67 27.74
N GLU A 156 15.15 4.22 28.00
CA GLU A 156 14.78 2.79 27.81
C GLU A 156 14.09 2.42 26.49
N PHE A 157 13.66 3.35 25.64
CA PHE A 157 13.10 3.01 24.32
C PHE A 157 13.55 4.01 23.26
N LYS A 158 14.68 3.70 22.62
CA LYS A 158 15.42 4.61 21.75
C LYS A 158 15.59 3.97 20.37
N GLU A 159 14.67 4.26 19.47
CA GLU A 159 14.70 3.78 18.09
C GLU A 159 15.69 4.60 17.25
N THR A 160 16.29 3.99 16.22
CA THR A 160 17.12 4.70 15.24
C THR A 160 16.46 4.65 13.87
N ILE A 161 16.84 5.54 12.95
CA ILE A 161 16.31 5.52 11.58
C ILE A 161 16.88 4.31 10.84
N GLU A 162 16.03 3.59 10.10
CA GLU A 162 16.46 2.51 9.21
C GLU A 162 17.17 3.09 7.98
N ARG A 163 18.48 2.90 7.92
CA ARG A 163 19.36 3.57 6.97
C ARG A 163 19.33 2.97 5.58
N ASN A 164 18.83 1.76 5.42
CA ASN A 164 18.71 1.11 4.12
C ASN A 164 17.50 1.59 3.31
N HIS A 165 16.63 2.42 3.89
CA HIS A 165 15.61 3.15 3.13
C HIS A 165 16.27 4.13 2.14
N THR A 166 15.50 4.53 1.13
CA THR A 166 15.89 5.60 0.21
C THR A 166 15.62 6.99 0.80
N HIS A 167 14.52 7.12 1.54
CA HIS A 167 14.06 8.36 2.13
C HIS A 167 13.56 8.12 3.56
N CYS A 168 13.78 9.09 4.44
CA CYS A 168 13.22 9.10 5.79
C CYS A 168 12.59 10.47 6.08
N ILE A 169 11.28 10.48 6.25
CA ILE A 169 10.50 11.67 6.60
C ILE A 169 10.23 11.65 8.10
N LEU A 170 10.67 12.71 8.78
CA LEU A 170 10.63 12.84 10.23
C LEU A 170 9.64 13.95 10.61
N PHE A 171 8.42 13.58 10.96
CA PHE A 171 7.37 14.50 11.37
C PHE A 171 7.61 15.02 12.78
N ASP A 172 7.61 16.34 12.97
CA ASP A 172 7.85 16.96 14.25
C ASP A 172 6.63 17.74 14.74
N SER A 173 6.02 17.24 15.81
CA SER A 173 4.93 17.89 16.52
C SER A 173 5.40 18.75 17.71
N GLY A 174 6.71 18.76 17.99
CA GLY A 174 7.24 19.36 19.21
C GLY A 174 7.04 18.51 20.47
N ARG A 175 6.51 17.28 20.36
CA ARG A 175 6.34 16.33 21.47
C ARG A 175 7.37 15.21 21.43
N LEU A 176 7.66 14.60 22.58
CA LEU A 176 8.53 13.43 22.71
C LEU A 176 7.68 12.18 22.87
N ASN A 177 8.15 11.05 22.33
CA ASN A 177 7.52 9.73 22.44
C ASN A 177 6.05 9.67 21.96
N GLU A 178 5.64 10.62 21.12
CA GLU A 178 4.33 10.61 20.48
C GLU A 178 4.40 9.75 19.21
N TYR A 179 3.58 8.71 19.14
CA TYR A 179 3.51 7.81 18.00
C TYR A 179 2.30 8.19 17.12
N LEU A 180 2.53 9.08 16.16
CA LEU A 180 1.54 9.51 15.14
C LEU A 180 1.97 9.15 13.71
N GLY A 181 3.01 8.32 13.56
CA GLY A 181 3.58 7.97 12.25
C GLY A 181 2.56 7.31 11.32
N ASP A 182 1.70 6.44 11.86
CA ASP A 182 0.69 5.73 11.06
C ASP A 182 -0.39 6.66 10.52
N THR A 183 -0.82 7.66 11.30
CA THR A 183 -1.78 8.69 10.86
C THR A 183 -1.19 9.55 9.74
N GLN A 184 0.05 10.00 9.89
CA GLN A 184 0.73 10.82 8.89
C GLN A 184 0.93 10.05 7.58
N ARG A 185 1.32 8.77 7.69
CA ARG A 185 1.46 7.88 6.54
C ARG A 185 0.14 7.63 5.82
N ASP A 186 -0.96 7.40 6.54
CA ASP A 186 -2.28 7.22 5.93
C ASP A 186 -2.74 8.49 5.19
N GLN A 187 -2.58 9.67 5.79
CA GLN A 187 -2.88 10.95 5.13
C GLN A 187 -2.05 11.17 3.86
N PHE A 188 -0.77 10.78 3.89
CA PHE A 188 0.10 10.84 2.73
C PHE A 188 -0.35 9.90 1.62
N ILE A 189 -0.74 8.66 1.95
CA ILE A 189 -1.26 7.69 0.97
C ILE A 189 -2.53 8.22 0.32
N ILE A 190 -3.45 8.76 1.13
CA ILE A 190 -4.68 9.39 0.64
C ILE A 190 -4.33 10.48 -0.35
N GLU A 191 -3.44 11.42 0.00
CA GLU A 191 -3.01 12.48 -0.90
C GLU A 191 -2.36 11.97 -2.19
N ALA A 192 -1.45 11.00 -2.11
CA ALA A 192 -0.78 10.45 -3.28
C ALA A 192 -1.77 9.74 -4.25
N CYS A 193 -2.84 9.18 -3.70
CA CYS A 193 -3.91 8.53 -4.46
C CYS A 193 -5.09 9.47 -4.82
N LYS A 194 -5.04 10.76 -4.44
CA LYS A 194 -6.06 11.73 -4.84
C LYS A 194 -5.97 12.02 -6.34
N ASP A 195 -7.13 11.88 -7.00
CA ASP A 195 -7.48 12.25 -8.37
C ASP A 195 -6.58 11.73 -9.51
N LYS A 196 -7.22 11.43 -10.65
CA LYS A 196 -6.52 11.12 -11.91
C LYS A 196 -5.82 12.38 -12.41
N VAL A 197 -4.53 12.53 -12.10
CA VAL A 197 -3.77 13.65 -12.66
C VAL A 197 -3.53 13.37 -14.14
N LYS A 198 -3.99 14.29 -15.00
CA LYS A 198 -3.62 14.29 -16.42
C LYS A 198 -2.18 14.80 -16.53
N GLN A 199 -1.23 13.91 -16.76
CA GLN A 199 0.12 14.28 -17.19
C GLN A 199 0.29 13.87 -18.65
N ASN A 200 0.74 14.79 -19.50
CA ASN A 200 1.00 14.55 -20.93
C ASN A 200 -0.19 13.89 -21.68
N GLY A 201 -1.43 14.25 -21.32
CA GLY A 201 -2.64 13.66 -21.92
C GLY A 201 -3.06 12.29 -21.35
N ASN A 202 -2.24 11.66 -20.52
CA ASN A 202 -2.55 10.37 -19.88
C ASN A 202 -3.04 10.56 -18.44
N ALA A 203 -4.11 9.83 -18.08
CA ALA A 203 -4.53 9.72 -16.70
C ALA A 203 -3.51 8.86 -15.91
N HIS A 204 -2.96 9.44 -14.86
CA HIS A 204 -2.17 8.72 -13.86
C HIS A 204 -3.02 8.48 -12.61
N THR A 205 -3.27 7.20 -12.31
CA THR A 205 -3.92 6.75 -11.09
C THR A 205 -2.87 6.04 -10.23
N CYS A 206 -2.71 6.49 -8.99
CA CYS A 206 -1.91 5.79 -8.00
C CYS A 206 -2.83 4.86 -7.21
N TYR A 207 -2.48 3.58 -7.13
CA TYR A 207 -3.15 2.60 -6.27
C TYR A 207 -2.38 2.48 -4.95
N ALA A 208 -3.05 2.06 -3.89
CA ALA A 208 -2.39 1.76 -2.62
C ALA A 208 -2.87 0.41 -2.09
N VAL A 209 -1.95 -0.38 -1.53
CA VAL A 209 -2.23 -1.64 -0.86
C VAL A 209 -1.61 -1.58 0.53
N THR A 210 -2.39 -1.99 1.54
CA THR A 210 -1.87 -2.21 2.89
C THR A 210 -1.43 -3.66 3.02
N ILE A 211 -0.20 -3.90 3.48
CA ILE A 211 0.34 -5.23 3.74
C ILE A 211 0.59 -5.38 5.25
N ILE A 212 0.01 -6.41 5.87
CA ILE A 212 0.17 -6.69 7.30
C ILE A 212 1.06 -7.91 7.50
N VAL A 213 2.14 -7.72 8.25
CA VAL A 213 3.10 -8.76 8.66
C VAL A 213 3.19 -8.77 10.18
N GLU A 214 2.88 -9.88 10.82
CA GLU A 214 2.79 -9.99 12.27
C GLU A 214 1.69 -9.06 12.84
N GLY A 215 2.03 -7.84 13.23
CA GLY A 215 1.11 -6.76 13.58
C GLY A 215 0.61 -6.81 15.02
N GLY A 216 0.50 -5.62 15.62
CA GLY A 216 -0.08 -5.44 16.96
C GLY A 216 -1.55 -5.04 16.91
N LEU A 217 -2.23 -5.05 18.05
CA LEU A 217 -3.64 -4.58 18.13
C LEU A 217 -3.82 -3.10 17.76
N GLY A 218 -2.76 -2.28 17.86
CA GLY A 218 -2.76 -0.89 17.36
C GLY A 218 -3.01 -0.81 15.85
N THR A 219 -2.59 -1.81 15.08
CA THR A 219 -2.78 -1.88 13.62
C THR A 219 -4.27 -2.01 13.23
N LEU A 220 -5.16 -2.39 14.15
CA LEU A 220 -6.60 -2.37 13.90
C LEU A 220 -7.11 -0.97 13.54
N GLU A 221 -6.47 0.10 14.02
CA GLU A 221 -6.90 1.47 13.68
C GLU A 221 -6.62 1.79 12.21
N VAL A 222 -5.47 1.33 11.72
CA VAL A 222 -5.08 1.43 10.32
C VAL A 222 -6.08 0.67 9.46
N LEU A 223 -6.41 -0.57 9.82
CA LEU A 223 -7.37 -1.39 9.06
C LEU A 223 -8.78 -0.79 9.04
N GLU A 224 -9.21 -0.15 10.13
CA GLU A 224 -10.48 0.58 10.16
C GLU A 224 -10.50 1.77 9.18
N ASN A 225 -9.36 2.44 8.96
CA ASN A 225 -9.25 3.50 7.97
C ASN A 225 -9.13 2.93 6.55
N ASP A 226 -8.36 1.86 6.35
CA ASP A 226 -8.27 1.14 5.07
C ASP A 226 -9.66 0.72 4.57
N ILE A 227 -10.53 0.26 5.46
CA ILE A 227 -11.91 -0.10 5.13
C ILE A 227 -12.76 1.10 4.69
N LYS A 228 -12.53 2.28 5.28
CA LYS A 228 -13.24 3.52 4.88
C LYS A 228 -12.77 3.96 3.49
N GLU A 229 -11.47 3.94 3.26
CA GLU A 229 -10.83 4.30 1.98
C GLU A 229 -10.96 3.19 0.91
N LYS A 230 -11.56 2.04 1.28
CA LYS A 230 -11.71 0.85 0.44
C LYS A 230 -10.36 0.44 -0.17
N ARG A 231 -9.34 0.40 0.68
CA ARG A 231 -7.97 0.02 0.32
C ARG A 231 -7.82 -1.50 0.40
N PRO A 232 -7.25 -2.16 -0.61
CA PRO A 232 -6.90 -3.58 -0.53
C PRO A 232 -5.94 -3.85 0.64
N ILE A 233 -6.20 -4.93 1.36
CA ILE A 233 -5.42 -5.39 2.52
C ILE A 233 -4.89 -6.79 2.22
N VAL A 234 -3.57 -6.96 2.28
CA VAL A 234 -2.89 -8.25 2.13
C VAL A 234 -2.35 -8.69 3.49
N LEU A 235 -2.72 -9.89 3.93
CA LEU A 235 -2.27 -10.50 5.17
C LEU A 235 -1.23 -11.58 4.86
N ILE A 236 -0.07 -11.51 5.48
CA ILE A 236 0.97 -12.55 5.31
C ILE A 236 0.75 -13.64 6.37
N GLN A 237 0.13 -14.75 5.99
CA GLN A 237 -0.09 -15.90 6.89
C GLN A 237 1.23 -16.55 7.27
N GLY A 238 1.34 -16.98 8.53
CA GLY A 238 2.54 -17.55 9.13
C GLY A 238 3.51 -16.50 9.70
N SER A 239 3.18 -15.20 9.59
CA SER A 239 4.00 -14.11 10.15
C SER A 239 3.71 -13.82 11.62
N GLY A 240 2.65 -14.40 12.21
CA GLY A 240 2.28 -14.28 13.61
C GLY A 240 1.20 -13.23 13.90
N ARG A 241 0.82 -13.16 15.19
CA ARG A 241 -0.06 -12.15 15.81
C ARG A 241 -1.29 -11.76 14.95
N LEU A 242 -1.51 -10.46 14.72
CA LEU A 242 -2.73 -9.94 14.11
C LEU A 242 -2.94 -10.49 12.69
N ALA A 243 -1.86 -10.62 11.90
CA ALA A 243 -1.92 -11.18 10.55
C ALA A 243 -2.52 -12.60 10.56
N ASP A 244 -2.04 -13.46 11.47
CA ASP A 244 -2.55 -14.84 11.59
C ASP A 244 -3.93 -14.93 12.23
N ILE A 245 -4.25 -14.04 13.18
CA ILE A 245 -5.61 -13.92 13.74
C ILE A 245 -6.61 -13.63 12.63
N LEU A 246 -6.35 -12.61 11.81
CA LEU A 246 -7.27 -12.22 10.75
C LEU A 246 -7.30 -13.26 9.63
N ALA A 247 -6.15 -13.82 9.23
CA ALA A 247 -6.08 -14.87 8.22
C ALA A 247 -6.92 -16.10 8.62
N MET A 248 -6.76 -16.57 9.87
CA MET A 248 -7.55 -17.69 10.39
C MET A 248 -9.05 -17.39 10.39
N LEU A 249 -9.45 -16.22 10.87
CA LEU A 249 -10.87 -15.86 10.94
C LEU A 249 -11.48 -15.73 9.53
N ILE A 250 -10.76 -15.14 8.58
CA ILE A 250 -11.19 -15.02 7.17
C ILE A 250 -11.38 -16.40 6.53
N GLU A 251 -10.45 -17.34 6.76
CA GLU A 251 -10.58 -18.71 6.28
C GLU A 251 -11.80 -19.42 6.88
N GLN A 252 -12.04 -19.24 8.19
CA GLN A 252 -13.18 -19.87 8.87
C GLN A 252 -14.54 -19.34 8.43
N ILE A 253 -14.65 -18.03 8.15
CA ILE A 253 -15.91 -17.40 7.71
C ILE A 253 -16.14 -17.51 6.20
N SER A 254 -15.10 -17.80 5.43
CA SER A 254 -15.16 -18.04 3.98
C SER A 254 -15.31 -19.53 3.62
N ASN A 255 -15.40 -20.43 4.60
CA ASN A 255 -15.49 -21.87 4.36
C ASN A 255 -16.77 -22.25 3.57
N PRO A 256 -16.65 -22.80 2.34
CA PRO A 256 -17.78 -23.10 1.47
C PRO A 256 -18.68 -24.24 1.97
N ASP A 257 -18.20 -25.09 2.89
CA ASP A 257 -19.01 -26.17 3.49
C ASP A 257 -20.08 -25.65 4.45
N ARG A 258 -20.11 -24.33 4.71
CA ARG A 258 -21.11 -23.69 5.55
C ARG A 258 -22.19 -23.05 4.69
N ASN A 259 -23.43 -23.41 5.00
CA ASN A 259 -24.61 -23.01 4.24
C ASN A 259 -24.84 -21.49 4.10
N GLN A 260 -24.23 -20.64 4.94
CA GLN A 260 -24.38 -19.18 4.87
C GLN A 260 -23.13 -18.42 5.30
N PRO A 261 -22.82 -17.27 4.64
CA PRO A 261 -21.83 -16.34 5.13
C PRO A 261 -22.25 -15.82 6.52
N ARG A 262 -21.32 -15.84 7.47
CA ARG A 262 -21.55 -15.33 8.83
C ARG A 262 -20.35 -14.55 9.34
N ASN A 263 -20.59 -13.63 10.26
CA ASN A 263 -19.52 -12.91 10.93
C ASN A 263 -18.85 -13.79 12.00
N PRO A 264 -17.57 -13.54 12.36
CA PRO A 264 -16.88 -14.30 13.39
C PRO A 264 -17.54 -14.11 14.76
N SER A 265 -17.69 -15.20 15.51
CA SER A 265 -18.25 -15.13 16.87
C SER A 265 -17.20 -14.62 17.85
N GLU A 266 -17.64 -14.03 18.97
CA GLU A 266 -16.75 -13.57 20.05
C GLU A 266 -15.80 -14.68 20.50
N LYS A 267 -16.32 -15.88 20.73
CA LYS A 267 -15.52 -17.06 21.12
C LYS A 267 -14.45 -17.44 20.10
N GLU A 268 -14.72 -17.32 18.80
CA GLU A 268 -13.72 -17.63 17.77
C GLU A 268 -12.60 -16.60 17.74
N ILE A 269 -12.93 -15.32 17.98
CA ILE A 269 -11.94 -14.25 18.05
C ILE A 269 -11.10 -14.40 19.32
N GLU A 270 -11.72 -14.70 20.47
CA GLU A 270 -11.01 -15.02 21.71
C GLU A 270 -10.03 -16.17 21.51
N GLN A 271 -10.47 -17.27 20.89
CA GLN A 271 -9.60 -18.41 20.60
C GLN A 271 -8.44 -18.04 19.67
N ALA A 272 -8.66 -17.17 18.69
CA ALA A 272 -7.58 -16.70 17.81
C ALA A 272 -6.60 -15.78 18.56
N LEU A 273 -7.11 -14.88 19.41
CA LEU A 273 -6.30 -14.01 20.27
C LEU A 273 -5.44 -14.83 21.22
N ASP A 274 -6.02 -15.82 21.92
CA ASP A 274 -5.30 -16.70 22.84
C ASP A 274 -4.20 -17.50 22.14
N ARG A 275 -4.48 -17.94 20.90
CA ARG A 275 -3.54 -18.76 20.12
C ARG A 275 -2.34 -17.97 19.60
N PHE A 276 -2.57 -16.78 19.04
CA PHE A 276 -1.54 -16.05 18.29
C PHE A 276 -1.01 -14.81 19.01
N TYR A 277 -1.66 -14.41 20.10
CA TYR A 277 -1.24 -13.28 20.91
C TYR A 277 -1.31 -13.67 22.41
N PRO A 278 -0.57 -14.72 22.83
CA PRO A 278 -0.47 -15.05 24.25
C PRO A 278 0.15 -13.83 24.94
N ASN A 279 -0.46 -13.33 26.01
CA ASN A 279 -0.13 -12.08 26.73
C ASN A 279 -0.82 -10.79 26.23
N VAL A 280 -1.94 -10.84 25.51
CA VAL A 280 -2.82 -9.65 25.42
C VAL A 280 -3.27 -9.27 26.83
N LEU A 281 -3.21 -7.97 27.16
CA LEU A 281 -3.77 -7.46 28.42
C LEU A 281 -5.28 -7.69 28.43
N TYR A 282 -5.82 -8.24 29.52
CA TYR A 282 -7.26 -8.52 29.63
C TYR A 282 -8.14 -7.30 29.32
N SER A 283 -7.66 -6.09 29.66
CA SER A 283 -8.32 -4.82 29.31
C SER A 283 -8.52 -4.59 27.81
N ASP A 284 -7.63 -5.16 26.99
CA ASP A 284 -7.56 -4.90 25.56
C ASP A 284 -8.35 -5.95 24.74
N VAL A 285 -8.58 -7.13 25.30
CA VAL A 285 -9.28 -8.26 24.63
C VAL A 285 -10.68 -7.85 24.17
N GLY A 286 -11.50 -7.31 25.07
CA GLY A 286 -12.87 -6.91 24.74
C GLY A 286 -12.94 -5.79 23.69
N SER A 287 -11.94 -4.89 23.68
CA SER A 287 -11.80 -3.86 22.64
C SER A 287 -11.40 -4.48 21.31
N ALA A 288 -10.40 -5.37 21.30
CA ALA A 288 -9.93 -6.07 20.11
C ALA A 288 -11.04 -6.88 19.45
N ILE A 289 -11.83 -7.62 20.22
CA ILE A 289 -12.97 -8.41 19.72
C ILE A 289 -13.95 -7.52 18.95
N LYS A 290 -14.42 -6.44 19.57
CA LYS A 290 -15.37 -5.51 18.94
C LYS A 290 -14.83 -4.91 17.64
N ARG A 291 -13.56 -4.55 17.63
CA ARG A 291 -12.89 -3.98 16.46
C ARG A 291 -12.72 -5.00 15.35
N ILE A 292 -12.31 -6.24 15.66
CA ILE A 292 -12.20 -7.34 14.70
C ILE A 292 -13.58 -7.67 14.09
N GLN A 293 -14.62 -7.75 14.90
CA GLN A 293 -15.99 -7.96 14.41
C GLN A 293 -16.43 -6.85 13.45
N LYS A 294 -16.10 -5.59 13.76
CA LYS A 294 -16.43 -4.43 12.92
C LYS A 294 -15.72 -4.48 11.58
N ILE A 295 -14.45 -4.92 11.53
CA ILE A 295 -13.69 -4.95 10.27
C ILE A 295 -14.02 -6.18 9.40
N LEU A 296 -14.37 -7.33 9.99
CA LEU A 296 -14.64 -8.59 9.27
C LEU A 296 -16.11 -8.85 8.91
N ILE A 297 -16.96 -7.81 8.90
CA ILE A 297 -18.32 -7.92 8.37
C ILE A 297 -18.29 -8.30 6.89
N GLU A 298 -19.35 -8.96 6.42
CA GLU A 298 -19.47 -9.49 5.05
C GLU A 298 -19.13 -8.47 3.96
N GLU A 299 -19.61 -7.23 4.13
CA GLU A 299 -19.43 -6.14 3.17
C GLU A 299 -17.97 -5.71 3.01
N ASN A 300 -17.10 -6.02 3.97
CA ASN A 300 -15.69 -5.62 3.92
C ASN A 300 -14.76 -6.75 3.45
N ARG A 301 -15.25 -8.00 3.36
CA ARG A 301 -14.39 -9.17 3.14
C ARG A 301 -13.62 -9.14 1.83
N TYR A 302 -14.20 -8.53 0.78
CA TYR A 302 -13.53 -8.39 -0.51
C TYR A 302 -12.28 -7.51 -0.47
N LEU A 303 -12.04 -6.76 0.62
CA LEU A 303 -10.82 -5.98 0.81
C LEU A 303 -9.66 -6.86 1.29
N PHE A 304 -9.94 -7.96 1.99
CA PHE A 304 -8.93 -8.79 2.63
C PHE A 304 -8.47 -9.94 1.74
N HIS A 305 -7.16 -10.06 1.57
CA HIS A 305 -6.51 -11.09 0.79
C HIS A 305 -5.43 -11.74 1.63
N VAL A 306 -5.48 -13.07 1.79
CA VAL A 306 -4.50 -13.80 2.59
C VAL A 306 -3.49 -14.42 1.64
N PHE A 307 -2.21 -14.11 1.84
CA PHE A 307 -1.11 -14.86 1.24
C PHE A 307 -0.76 -16.04 2.16
N SER A 308 -0.72 -17.24 1.59
CA SER A 308 -0.35 -18.48 2.25
C SER A 308 0.71 -19.24 1.44
N MET A 309 1.80 -19.64 2.10
CA MET A 309 2.87 -20.44 1.49
C MET A 309 2.40 -21.77 0.90
N ASP A 310 1.27 -22.29 1.40
CA ASP A 310 0.75 -23.59 0.99
C ASP A 310 -0.18 -23.50 -0.24
N ARG A 311 -0.77 -22.33 -0.49
CA ARG A 311 -1.83 -22.15 -1.50
C ARG A 311 -1.46 -21.17 -2.61
N ASP A 312 -0.71 -20.14 -2.28
CA ASP A 312 -0.41 -19.05 -3.19
C ASP A 312 0.96 -19.23 -3.83
N LYS A 313 1.10 -18.74 -5.06
CA LYS A 313 2.32 -18.88 -5.85
C LYS A 313 3.45 -18.01 -5.31
N ASN A 314 3.16 -16.73 -5.06
CA ASN A 314 4.10 -15.75 -4.52
C ASN A 314 3.36 -14.53 -3.96
N VAL A 315 4.06 -13.74 -3.14
CA VAL A 315 3.47 -12.56 -2.48
C VAL A 315 3.10 -11.46 -3.48
N ALA A 316 3.88 -11.27 -4.55
CA ALA A 316 3.57 -10.28 -5.56
C ALA A 316 2.18 -10.57 -6.16
N GLU A 317 1.91 -11.79 -6.61
CA GLU A 317 0.64 -12.19 -7.22
C GLU A 317 -0.55 -11.88 -6.31
N THR A 318 -0.44 -12.14 -5.01
CA THR A 318 -1.49 -11.81 -4.06
C THR A 318 -1.73 -10.30 -3.94
N ILE A 319 -0.67 -9.47 -3.99
CA ILE A 319 -0.79 -8.00 -3.99
C ILE A 319 -1.60 -7.52 -5.21
N PHE A 320 -1.29 -7.99 -6.41
CA PHE A 320 -2.00 -7.53 -7.61
C PHE A 320 -3.40 -8.11 -7.73
N LYS A 321 -3.62 -9.36 -7.29
CA LYS A 321 -4.96 -9.92 -7.12
C LYS A 321 -5.81 -9.06 -6.19
N ALA A 322 -5.23 -8.56 -5.09
CA ALA A 322 -5.93 -7.69 -4.15
C ALA A 322 -6.36 -6.37 -4.80
N ILE A 323 -5.45 -5.72 -5.55
CA ILE A 323 -5.76 -4.51 -6.30
C ILE A 323 -6.89 -4.78 -7.29
N PHE A 324 -6.75 -5.80 -8.13
CA PHE A 324 -7.72 -6.13 -9.17
C PHE A 324 -9.11 -6.40 -8.59
N THR A 325 -9.19 -7.22 -7.55
CA THR A 325 -10.47 -7.60 -6.91
C THR A 325 -11.19 -6.39 -6.34
N VAL A 326 -10.47 -5.53 -5.61
CA VAL A 326 -11.05 -4.33 -5.00
C VAL A 326 -11.42 -3.29 -6.05
N THR A 327 -10.56 -3.04 -7.04
CA THR A 327 -10.86 -2.10 -8.13
C THR A 327 -12.07 -2.53 -8.92
N LYS A 328 -12.17 -3.82 -9.28
CA LYS A 328 -13.35 -4.37 -9.93
C LYS A 328 -14.60 -4.16 -9.06
N LYS A 329 -14.52 -4.44 -7.76
CA LYS A 329 -15.67 -4.27 -6.86
C LYS A 329 -16.09 -2.81 -6.71
N LYS A 330 -15.14 -1.87 -6.65
CA LYS A 330 -15.43 -0.42 -6.65
C LYS A 330 -16.18 -0.01 -7.91
N ASN A 331 -15.70 -0.44 -9.07
CA ASN A 331 -16.34 -0.14 -10.36
C ASN A 331 -17.77 -0.70 -10.43
N GLU A 332 -17.99 -1.91 -9.91
CA GLU A 332 -19.34 -2.50 -9.80
C GLU A 332 -20.28 -1.69 -8.89
N LEU A 333 -19.76 -1.14 -7.78
CA LEU A 333 -20.55 -0.39 -6.80
C LEU A 333 -20.84 1.05 -7.24
N GLU A 334 -19.94 1.66 -8.03
CA GLU A 334 -20.10 3.01 -8.58
C GLU A 334 -20.95 3.04 -9.86
N TYR A 335 -21.21 1.89 -10.47
CA TYR A 335 -22.03 1.77 -11.67
C TYR A 335 -23.52 2.04 -11.38
N ASP A 336 -24.03 3.20 -11.83
CA ASP A 336 -25.45 3.53 -11.85
C ASP A 336 -26.06 3.29 -13.25
N PRO A 337 -26.82 2.20 -13.47
CA PRO A 337 -27.42 1.89 -14.76
C PRO A 337 -28.47 2.92 -15.24
N LYS A 338 -28.90 3.85 -14.38
CA LYS A 338 -29.86 4.91 -14.72
C LYS A 338 -29.20 6.20 -15.18
N ASN A 339 -27.90 6.38 -14.96
CA ASN A 339 -27.16 7.59 -15.35
C ASN A 339 -26.50 7.41 -16.73
N LYS A 340 -27.31 7.33 -17.80
CA LYS A 340 -26.85 7.21 -19.20
C LYS A 340 -26.14 8.47 -19.75
N ASN A 341 -26.00 9.52 -18.94
CA ASN A 341 -25.32 10.76 -19.29
C ASN A 341 -23.88 10.83 -18.76
N GLY A 342 -23.39 9.80 -18.06
CA GLY A 342 -21.97 9.59 -17.83
C GLY A 342 -21.29 9.34 -19.18
N SER A 343 -20.73 10.41 -19.75
CA SER A 343 -20.05 10.50 -21.04
C SER A 343 -19.25 9.23 -21.37
N TRP A 344 -19.28 8.81 -22.65
CA TRP A 344 -18.38 7.80 -23.22
C TRP A 344 -16.92 7.95 -22.77
N GLU A 345 -16.48 9.16 -22.40
CA GLU A 345 -15.15 9.45 -21.83
C GLU A 345 -14.92 8.85 -20.43
N GLN A 346 -15.95 8.74 -19.57
CA GLN A 346 -15.81 8.09 -18.26
C GLN A 346 -15.65 6.58 -18.43
N GLU A 347 -16.38 5.99 -19.37
CA GLU A 347 -16.28 4.57 -19.75
C GLU A 347 -14.94 4.27 -20.44
N GLU A 348 -14.46 5.15 -21.32
CA GLU A 348 -13.15 5.03 -21.98
C GLU A 348 -11.98 5.22 -20.97
N GLN A 349 -12.12 6.12 -19.99
CA GLN A 349 -11.15 6.27 -18.90
C GLN A 349 -11.20 5.14 -17.86
N ARG A 350 -12.33 4.44 -17.76
CA ARG A 350 -12.50 3.21 -16.95
C ARG A 350 -11.79 2.06 -17.64
N GLN A 351 -12.05 1.85 -18.94
CA GLN A 351 -11.33 0.89 -19.78
C GLN A 351 -9.82 1.14 -19.77
N LYS A 352 -9.34 2.35 -20.05
CA LYS A 352 -7.88 2.65 -20.01
C LYS A 352 -7.19 2.40 -18.66
N GLY A 353 -7.93 2.50 -17.54
CA GLY A 353 -7.40 2.22 -16.20
C GLY A 353 -7.39 0.73 -15.87
N GLU A 354 -8.44 0.02 -16.25
CA GLU A 354 -8.50 -1.45 -16.21
C GLU A 354 -7.45 -2.05 -17.15
N ASP A 355 -7.30 -1.51 -18.35
CA ASP A 355 -6.30 -1.87 -19.35
C ASP A 355 -4.89 -1.65 -18.83
N LYS A 356 -4.59 -0.56 -18.09
CA LYS A 356 -3.26 -0.40 -17.47
C LYS A 356 -2.96 -1.44 -16.39
N LEU A 357 -3.94 -1.80 -15.57
CA LEU A 357 -3.79 -2.84 -14.54
C LEU A 357 -3.70 -4.24 -15.17
N VAL A 358 -4.42 -4.45 -16.27
CA VAL A 358 -4.38 -5.65 -17.09
C VAL A 358 -3.06 -5.72 -17.87
N ASP A 359 -2.56 -4.62 -18.42
CA ASP A 359 -1.25 -4.49 -19.07
C ASP A 359 -0.13 -4.73 -18.07
N LEU A 360 -0.21 -4.18 -16.86
CA LEU A 360 0.68 -4.54 -15.74
C LEU A 360 0.60 -6.05 -15.43
N ALA A 361 -0.59 -6.64 -15.44
CA ALA A 361 -0.81 -8.08 -15.24
C ALA A 361 -0.50 -8.94 -16.49
N LEU A 362 -0.31 -8.35 -17.67
CA LEU A 362 0.07 -8.98 -18.94
C LEU A 362 1.59 -8.90 -19.15
N GLU A 363 2.23 -7.80 -18.73
CA GLU A 363 3.68 -7.64 -18.59
C GLU A 363 4.27 -8.69 -17.62
N TRP A 364 3.43 -9.22 -16.73
CA TRP A 364 3.72 -10.34 -15.82
C TRP A 364 3.91 -11.72 -16.46
N ASN A 365 3.83 -11.85 -17.79
CA ASN A 365 4.03 -13.11 -18.52
C ASN A 365 5.48 -13.69 -18.44
N TYR A 366 6.27 -13.34 -17.43
CA TYR A 366 7.66 -13.79 -17.30
C TYR A 366 7.90 -14.99 -16.37
N PHE A 367 6.89 -15.57 -15.73
CA PHE A 367 7.07 -16.83 -14.95
C PHE A 367 5.91 -17.84 -15.09
N ASP A 368 5.99 -18.67 -16.14
CA ASP A 368 5.61 -20.09 -16.29
C ASP A 368 4.24 -20.67 -15.83
N GLY A 369 3.25 -19.87 -15.40
CA GLY A 369 1.98 -20.42 -14.86
C GLY A 369 0.68 -20.11 -15.61
N ALA A 370 0.62 -19.05 -16.40
CA ALA A 370 -0.67 -18.44 -16.82
C ALA A 370 -1.11 -18.76 -18.27
N LEU A 371 -0.25 -19.44 -19.06
CA LEU A 371 -0.47 -19.65 -20.49
C LEU A 371 -1.78 -20.39 -20.85
N PRO A 372 -2.24 -21.42 -20.10
CA PRO A 372 -3.47 -22.15 -20.48
C PRO A 372 -4.76 -21.35 -20.27
N ILE A 373 -4.79 -20.45 -19.27
CA ILE A 373 -5.97 -19.63 -18.95
C ILE A 373 -6.11 -18.47 -19.94
N LEU A 374 -4.98 -17.96 -20.45
CA LEU A 374 -4.93 -16.91 -21.47
C LEU A 374 -5.30 -17.42 -22.86
N LEU A 375 -4.86 -18.63 -23.26
CA LEU A 375 -5.26 -19.24 -24.54
C LEU A 375 -6.78 -19.48 -24.61
N ALA A 376 -7.38 -19.92 -23.51
CA ALA A 376 -8.84 -20.11 -23.43
C ALA A 376 -9.61 -18.79 -23.57
N ARG A 377 -9.04 -17.65 -23.14
CA ARG A 377 -9.69 -16.33 -23.21
C ARG A 377 -9.46 -15.60 -24.54
N GLN A 378 -8.32 -15.84 -25.19
CA GLN A 378 -8.01 -15.26 -26.50
C GLN A 378 -8.96 -15.82 -27.58
N ASP A 379 -9.34 -17.10 -27.49
CA ASP A 379 -10.32 -17.73 -28.38
C ASP A 379 -11.75 -17.18 -28.19
N GLU A 380 -12.14 -16.82 -26.96
CA GLU A 380 -13.45 -16.19 -26.67
C GLU A 380 -13.52 -14.75 -27.20
N ILE A 381 -12.46 -13.97 -27.01
CA ILE A 381 -12.37 -12.59 -27.51
C ILE A 381 -12.37 -12.57 -29.04
N MET A 382 -11.57 -13.43 -29.69
CA MET A 382 -11.53 -13.53 -31.15
C MET A 382 -12.87 -13.98 -31.77
N LYS A 383 -13.63 -14.85 -31.09
CA LYS A 383 -15.00 -15.20 -31.51
C LYS A 383 -15.95 -13.99 -31.42
N THR A 384 -15.87 -13.24 -30.33
CA THR A 384 -16.73 -12.08 -30.10
C THR A 384 -16.44 -10.96 -31.11
N GLU A 385 -15.17 -10.71 -31.41
CA GLU A 385 -14.75 -9.74 -32.43
C GLU A 385 -15.15 -10.17 -33.84
N SER A 386 -15.04 -11.47 -34.16
CA SER A 386 -15.49 -11.99 -35.47
C SER A 386 -17.00 -11.87 -35.66
N GLU A 387 -17.80 -12.03 -34.60
CA GLU A 387 -19.25 -11.82 -34.65
C GLU A 387 -19.62 -10.34 -34.81
N LEU A 388 -18.92 -9.45 -34.10
CA LEU A 388 -19.10 -7.99 -34.24
C LEU A 388 -18.76 -7.50 -35.66
N MET A 389 -17.71 -8.04 -36.28
CA MET A 389 -17.30 -7.69 -37.63
C MET A 389 -18.32 -8.16 -38.69
N LYS A 390 -18.99 -9.29 -38.46
CA LYS A 390 -20.09 -9.75 -39.33
C LYS A 390 -21.30 -8.82 -39.24
N ILE A 391 -21.68 -8.43 -38.02
CA ILE A 391 -22.80 -7.51 -37.78
C ILE A 391 -22.53 -6.15 -38.45
N GLN A 392 -21.31 -5.62 -38.33
CA GLN A 392 -20.94 -4.36 -38.99
C GLN A 392 -21.01 -4.44 -40.52
N ASN A 393 -20.57 -5.56 -41.12
CA ASN A 393 -20.66 -5.75 -42.57
C ASN A 393 -22.11 -5.86 -43.05
N GLU A 394 -22.99 -6.53 -42.28
CA GLU A 394 -24.42 -6.61 -42.62
C GLU A 394 -25.09 -5.23 -42.57
N ILE A 395 -24.76 -4.40 -41.58
CA ILE A 395 -25.26 -3.02 -41.48
C ILE A 395 -24.79 -2.18 -42.68
N MET A 396 -23.51 -2.27 -43.04
CA MET A 396 -22.94 -1.55 -44.19
C MET A 396 -23.57 -1.95 -45.53
N ILE A 397 -23.93 -3.24 -45.69
CA ILE A 397 -24.64 -3.73 -46.87
C ILE A 397 -26.06 -3.16 -46.90
N GLN A 398 -26.78 -3.16 -45.77
CA GLN A 398 -28.13 -2.60 -45.68
C GLN A 398 -28.17 -1.09 -45.97
N GLU A 399 -27.19 -0.33 -45.48
CA GLU A 399 -27.08 1.11 -45.77
C GLU A 399 -26.80 1.40 -47.24
N ASN A 400 -25.95 0.59 -47.89
CA ASN A 400 -25.65 0.75 -49.31
C ASN A 400 -26.82 0.35 -50.21
N VAL A 401 -27.63 -0.63 -49.80
CA VAL A 401 -28.88 -0.99 -50.49
C VAL A 401 -29.92 0.13 -50.35
N SER A 402 -30.06 0.71 -49.16
CA SER A 402 -30.95 1.86 -48.92
C SER A 402 -30.54 3.12 -49.71
N LYS A 403 -29.22 3.41 -49.81
CA LYS A 403 -28.70 4.55 -50.59
C LYS A 403 -28.89 4.39 -52.10
N LYS A 404 -28.87 3.16 -52.62
CA LYS A 404 -29.17 2.88 -54.03
C LYS A 404 -30.68 2.92 -54.35
N ALA A 405 -31.54 2.76 -53.35
CA ALA A 405 -32.99 2.76 -53.52
C ALA A 405 -33.63 4.16 -53.54
N ASN A 406 -32.93 5.22 -53.10
CA ASN A 406 -33.45 6.60 -53.11
C ASN A 406 -32.38 7.63 -53.55
N PRO A 407 -32.32 8.02 -54.83
CA PRO A 407 -31.33 8.96 -55.34
C PRO A 407 -31.78 10.43 -55.32
N ILE A 408 -32.75 10.82 -54.48
CA ILE A 408 -33.25 12.21 -54.44
C ILE A 408 -33.25 12.72 -53.00
N LEU A 409 -32.19 13.46 -52.66
CA LEU A 409 -32.15 14.67 -51.83
C LEU A 409 -30.66 14.98 -51.55
N SER A 410 -30.01 15.57 -52.55
CA SER A 410 -28.82 16.42 -52.39
C SER A 410 -29.25 17.87 -52.35
#